data_AF-A0A3S1Q835-F1
#
_entry.id   AF-A0A3S1Q835-F1
#
_cell.length_a   1.000
_cell.length_b   1.000
_cell.length_c   1.000
_cell.angle_alpha   90.00
_cell.angle_beta   90.00
_cell.angle_gamma   90.00
#
_symmetry.space_group_name_H-M   'P 1'
#
loop_
_entity.id
_entity.type
_entity.pdbx_description
1 polymer ?
#
loop_
_entity_poly.entity_id
_entity_poly.type
_entity_poly.pdbx_seq_one_letter_code
_entity_poly.pdbx_strand_id
1 'polypeptide(L)' 'ARTKSGFVAGPGERVFARIDPTQAHFFDKASGKSLEVRL' A
#
# COMPACT_ATOMS: atom_id res chain seq x y z
N ALA A 1 0.96 6.43 0.99
CA ALA A 1 0.70 5.68 2.24
C ALA A 1 0.62 6.67 3.40
N ARG A 2 -0.30 6.47 4.35
CA ARG A 2 -0.34 7.26 5.58
C ARG A 2 0.31 6.44 6.70
N THR A 3 1.34 7.00 7.33
CA THR A 3 1.96 6.45 8.53
C THR A 3 1.68 7.38 9.70
N LYS A 4 1.89 6.91 10.93
CA LYS A 4 2.05 7.84 12.05
C LYS A 4 3.16 8.83 11.72
N SER A 5 3.02 10.07 12.19
CA SER A 5 4.07 11.08 12.05
C SER A 5 5.37 10.55 12.64
N GLY A 6 6.45 10.64 11.87
CA GLY A 6 7.79 10.25 12.24
C GLY A 6 8.79 11.26 11.69
N PHE A 7 10.01 11.25 12.20
CA PHE A 7 11.06 12.14 11.71
C PHE A 7 11.50 11.74 10.30
N VAL A 8 11.61 12.72 9.41
CA VAL A 8 12.22 12.61 8.07
C VAL A 8 13.15 13.81 7.94
N ALA A 9 14.42 13.61 7.61
CA ALA A 9 15.42 14.68 7.70
C ALA A 9 15.22 15.74 6.61
N GLY A 10 14.62 15.36 5.48
CA GLY A 10 14.21 16.30 4.45
C GLY A 10 13.53 15.67 3.24
N PRO A 11 13.12 16.50 2.27
CA PRO A 11 12.58 16.03 1.00
C PRO A 11 13.56 15.12 0.26
N GLY A 12 13.04 14.06 -0.37
CA GLY A 12 13.82 13.11 -1.15
C GLY A 12 14.42 11.94 -0.36
N GLU A 13 14.28 11.92 0.96
CA GLU A 13 14.72 10.80 1.77
C GLU A 13 13.88 9.54 1.52
N ARG A 14 14.55 8.40 1.42
CA ARG A 14 13.91 7.10 1.19
C ARG A 14 13.21 6.65 2.46
N VAL A 15 11.92 6.37 2.35
CA VAL A 15 11.12 5.75 3.42
C VAL A 15 10.68 4.37 3.01
N PHE A 16 10.63 3.46 3.98
CA PHE A 16 10.12 2.11 3.78
C PHE A 16 8.75 1.99 4.45
N ALA A 17 7.79 1.40 3.74
CA ALA A 17 6.47 1.11 4.26
C ALA A 17 6.22 -0.40 4.19
N ARG A 18 5.61 -0.95 5.24
CA ARG A 18 5.15 -2.34 5.25
C ARG A 18 3.72 -2.39 4.71
N ILE A 19 3.47 -3.29 3.79
CA ILE A 19 2.12 -3.62 3.33
C ILE A 19 1.59 -4.79 4.16
N ASP A 20 0.38 -4.65 4.66
CA ASP A 20 -0.34 -5.75 5.30
C ASP A 20 -1.08 -6.54 4.22
N PRO A 21 -0.71 -7.81 3.95
CA PRO A 21 -1.34 -8.60 2.90
C PRO A 21 -2.83 -8.88 3.18
N THR A 22 -3.26 -8.85 4.45
CA THR A 22 -4.68 -9.01 4.81
C THR A 22 -5.54 -7.82 4.40
N GLN A 23 -4.90 -6.69 4.08
CA GLN A 23 -5.54 -5.47 3.56
C GLN A 23 -5.27 -5.24 2.07
N ALA A 24 -4.63 -6.20 1.40
CA ALA A 24 -4.37 -6.10 -0.04
C ALA A 24 -5.60 -6.52 -0.84
N HIS A 25 -5.94 -5.74 -1.86
CA HIS A 25 -7.04 -6.04 -2.79
C HIS A 25 -6.52 -6.05 -4.22
N PHE A 26 -6.89 -7.09 -4.97
CA PHE A 26 -6.56 -7.23 -6.38
C PHE A 26 -7.79 -6.99 -7.24
N PHE A 27 -7.58 -6.35 -8.40
CA PHE A 27 -8.65 -5.98 -9.31
C PHE A 27 -8.31 -6.43 -10.73
N ASP A 28 -9.32 -6.87 -11.48
CA ASP A 28 -9.20 -7.08 -12.91
C ASP A 28 -9.00 -5.73 -13.63
N LYS A 29 -8.00 -5.67 -14.51
CA LYS A 29 -7.62 -4.43 -15.21
C LYS A 29 -8.70 -3.94 -16.18
N ALA A 30 -9.40 -4.86 -16.85
CA ALA A 30 -10.35 -4.52 -17.90
C ALA A 30 -11.72 -4.09 -17.34
N SER A 31 -12.21 -4.82 -16.33
CA SER A 31 -13.54 -4.61 -15.75
C SER A 31 -13.54 -3.82 -14.44
N GLY A 32 -12.39 -3.66 -13.78
CA GLY A 32 -12.28 -3.01 -12.48
C GLY A 32 -12.87 -3.82 -11.32
N LYS A 33 -13.30 -5.06 -11.55
CA LYS A 33 -13.91 -5.91 -10.53
C LYS A 33 -12.85 -6.43 -9.56
N SER A 34 -13.23 -6.52 -8.28
CA SER A 34 -12.42 -7.21 -7.27
C SER A 34 -12.24 -8.68 -7.66
N LEU A 35 -11.04 -9.22 -7.44
CA LEU A 35 -10.73 -10.63 -7.64
C LEU A 35 -10.98 -11.48 -6.38
N GLU A 36 -11.32 -10.85 -5.25
CA GLU A 36 -11.67 -11.50 -3.96
C GLU A 36 -10.66 -12.53 -3.44
N VAL A 37 -9.38 -12.41 -3.83
CA VAL A 37 -8.28 -13.26 -3.37
C VAL A 37 -7.96 -12.97 -1.90
N ARG A 38 -7.69 -14.03 -1.11
CA ARG A 38 -7.18 -13.94 0.27
C ARG A 38 -5.75 -14.48 0.32
N LEU A 39 -4.88 -13.76 1.04
CA LEU A 39 -3.45 -14.06 1.22
C LEU A 39 -3.17 -14.57 2.64
#